data_AF-A0A6G3XLC9-F1
#
_entry.id   AF-A0A6G3XLC9-F1
#
_cell.length_a   1.000
_cell.length_b   1.000
_cell.length_c   1.000
_cell.angle_alpha   90.00
_cell.angle_beta   90.00
_cell.angle_gamma   90.00
#
_symmetry.space_group_name_H-M   'P 1'
#
loop_
_entity.id
_entity.type
_entity.pdbx_description
1 polymer ?
#
loop_
_entity_poly.entity_id
_entity_poly.type
_entity_poly.pdbx_seq_one_letter_code
_entity_poly.pdbx_strand_id
1 'polypeptide(L)'
;TDQIQGFFDGPVDHLFALPILADYVGAKVDRSKLTIVSPDAGRVRVADRWCDRLDAPLAIVHKRRDKDVPNQVSVHEVVGNVEGRVCVLVDDMIDTGGTICAAADALFAHGAEDVIVTATHGVLSGPAADRL
;
A
#
# COMPACT_ATOMS: atom_id res chain seq x y z
N THR A 1 -11.96 -1.17 9.28
CA THR A 1 -12.39 -2.47 8.72
C THR A 1 -13.88 -2.38 8.44
N ASP A 2 -14.40 -3.11 7.46
CA ASP A 2 -15.82 -3.01 7.06
C ASP A 2 -16.77 -3.44 8.17
N GLN A 3 -16.32 -4.28 9.10
CA GLN A 3 -17.08 -4.75 10.26
C GLN A 3 -17.56 -3.62 11.18
N ILE A 4 -16.93 -2.44 11.15
CA ILE A 4 -17.32 -1.27 11.95
C ILE A 4 -18.78 -0.87 11.67
N GLN A 5 -19.28 -1.11 10.44
CA GLN A 5 -20.68 -0.83 10.10
C GLN A 5 -21.67 -1.58 11.00
N GLY A 6 -21.31 -2.78 11.47
CA GLY A 6 -22.16 -3.57 12.37
C GLY A 6 -22.25 -3.05 13.81
N PHE A 7 -21.54 -1.98 14.16
CA PHE A 7 -21.64 -1.32 15.47
C PHE A 7 -22.72 -0.24 15.51
N PHE A 8 -23.36 0.07 14.39
CA PHE A 8 -24.40 1.08 14.30
C PHE A 8 -25.77 0.43 14.16
N ASP A 9 -26.75 0.96 14.90
CA ASP A 9 -28.15 0.50 14.83
C ASP A 9 -28.91 1.07 13.62
N GLY A 10 -28.36 2.10 12.97
CA GLY A 10 -28.93 2.78 11.80
C GLY A 10 -28.14 2.54 10.51
N PRO A 11 -28.62 3.04 9.36
CA PRO A 11 -27.93 2.90 8.08
C PRO A 11 -26.57 3.63 8.09
N VAL A 12 -25.56 3.00 7.50
CA VAL A 12 -24.22 3.56 7.31
C VAL A 12 -23.83 3.38 5.85
N ASP A 13 -23.47 4.49 5.20
CA ASP A 13 -22.91 4.48 3.85
C ASP A 13 -21.38 4.56 3.93
N HIS A 14 -20.70 3.45 3.65
CA HIS A 14 -19.23 3.41 3.62
C HIS A 14 -18.70 3.74 2.21
N LEU A 15 -18.26 4.99 2.03
CA LEU A 15 -17.72 5.47 0.76
C LEU A 15 -16.25 5.08 0.57
N PHE A 16 -15.86 4.78 -0.67
CA PHE A 16 -14.49 4.40 -1.03
C PHE A 16 -13.81 5.48 -1.89
N ALA A 17 -12.58 5.87 -1.52
CA ALA A 17 -11.76 6.80 -2.31
C ALA A 17 -11.08 6.16 -3.54
N LEU A 18 -11.11 4.81 -3.64
CA LEU A 18 -10.43 4.04 -4.67
C LEU A 18 -10.63 4.59 -6.09
N PRO A 19 -11.86 4.89 -6.57
CA PRO A 19 -12.03 5.35 -7.95
C PRO A 19 -11.27 6.65 -8.24
N ILE A 20 -11.32 7.61 -7.31
CA ILE A 20 -10.69 8.92 -7.46
C ILE A 20 -9.16 8.80 -7.41
N LEU A 21 -8.64 8.05 -6.43
CA LEU A 21 -7.20 7.90 -6.25
C LEU A 21 -6.55 7.10 -7.38
N ALA A 22 -7.19 6.01 -7.80
CA ALA A 22 -6.70 5.20 -8.92
C ALA A 22 -6.71 5.99 -10.23
N ASP A 23 -7.78 6.71 -10.53
CA ASP A 23 -7.85 7.53 -11.75
C ASP A 23 -6.77 8.61 -11.77
N TYR A 24 -6.53 9.24 -10.61
CA TYR A 24 -5.46 10.23 -10.47
C TYR A 24 -4.07 9.63 -10.75
N VAL A 25 -3.76 8.45 -10.22
CA VAL A 25 -2.49 7.76 -10.48
C VAL A 25 -2.39 7.33 -11.95
N GLY A 26 -3.43 6.68 -12.47
CA GLY A 26 -3.48 6.16 -13.83
C GLY A 26 -3.53 7.24 -14.92
N ALA A 27 -3.72 8.51 -14.57
CA ALA A 27 -3.58 9.67 -15.45
C ALA A 27 -2.16 10.28 -15.46
N LYS A 28 -1.33 9.95 -14.46
CA LYS A 28 0.03 10.50 -14.30
C LYS A 28 1.14 9.57 -14.75
N VAL A 29 0.86 8.28 -14.83
CA VAL A 29 1.86 7.24 -15.11
C VAL A 29 1.35 6.33 -16.22
N ASP A 30 2.29 5.84 -17.03
CA ASP A 30 2.03 4.77 -17.99
C ASP A 30 1.57 3.50 -17.26
N ARG A 31 0.32 3.11 -17.50
CA ARG A 31 -0.32 1.96 -16.82
C ARG A 31 0.39 0.64 -17.08
N SER A 32 1.04 0.48 -18.24
CA SER A 32 1.75 -0.75 -18.59
C SER A 32 2.95 -1.04 -17.66
N LYS A 33 3.48 0.01 -17.01
CA LYS A 33 4.59 -0.05 -16.07
C LYS A 33 4.17 -0.21 -14.62
N LEU A 34 2.88 -0.15 -14.30
CA LEU A 34 2.41 -0.14 -12.92
C LEU A 34 2.45 -1.54 -12.28
N THR A 35 2.84 -1.60 -11.02
CA THR A 35 2.51 -2.74 -10.14
C THR A 35 1.80 -2.19 -8.92
N ILE A 36 0.61 -2.71 -8.60
CA ILE A 36 -0.11 -2.32 -7.39
C ILE A 36 0.47 -3.13 -6.22
N VAL A 37 0.81 -2.45 -5.13
CA VAL A 37 1.47 -3.07 -3.98
C VAL A 37 0.61 -2.96 -2.74
N SER A 38 0.32 -4.11 -2.13
CA SER A 38 -0.23 -4.18 -0.77
C SER A 38 0.91 -4.13 0.26
N PRO A 39 0.93 -3.17 1.21
CA PRO A 39 2.01 -3.05 2.21
C PRO A 39 2.01 -4.18 3.25
N ASP A 40 0.91 -4.93 3.35
CA ASP A 40 0.77 -6.14 4.15
C ASP A 40 -0.27 -7.11 3.56
N ALA A 41 -0.38 -8.31 4.14
CA ALA A 41 -1.32 -9.34 3.67
C ALA A 41 -2.81 -9.01 3.96
N GLY A 42 -3.09 -8.18 4.97
CA GLY A 42 -4.45 -7.82 5.35
C GLY A 42 -5.15 -6.92 4.33
N ARG A 43 -4.37 -6.21 3.50
CA ARG A 43 -4.86 -5.23 2.52
C ARG A 43 -4.90 -5.73 1.08
N VAL A 44 -4.59 -6.99 0.85
CA VAL A 44 -4.53 -7.59 -0.50
C VAL A 44 -5.83 -7.38 -1.27
N ARG A 45 -7.00 -7.53 -0.64
CA ARG A 45 -8.31 -7.30 -1.29
C ARG A 45 -8.55 -5.86 -1.73
N VAL A 46 -7.92 -4.88 -1.08
CA VAL A 46 -8.00 -3.48 -1.49
C VAL A 46 -7.09 -3.26 -2.70
N ALA A 47 -5.86 -3.75 -2.64
CA ALA A 47 -4.91 -3.69 -3.76
C ALA A 47 -5.44 -4.42 -5.01
N ASP A 48 -6.10 -5.56 -4.85
CA ASP A 48 -6.70 -6.33 -5.95
C ASP A 48 -7.76 -5.52 -6.72
N ARG A 49 -8.61 -4.78 -6.01
CA ARG A 49 -9.59 -3.86 -6.64
C ARG A 49 -8.92 -2.71 -7.41
N TRP A 50 -7.72 -2.31 -7.00
CA TRP A 50 -6.91 -1.34 -7.75
C TRP A 50 -6.32 -1.97 -9.01
N CYS A 51 -5.86 -3.24 -8.94
CA CYS A 51 -5.39 -4.00 -10.10
C CYS A 51 -6.47 -4.07 -11.18
N ASP A 52 -7.71 -4.44 -10.82
CA ASP A 52 -8.83 -4.52 -11.75
C ASP A 52 -9.12 -3.17 -12.45
N ARG A 53 -9.02 -2.07 -11.70
CA ARG A 53 -9.32 -0.73 -12.23
C ARG A 53 -8.20 -0.20 -13.13
N LEU A 54 -6.95 -0.48 -12.80
CA LEU A 54 -5.78 0.04 -13.50
C LEU A 54 -5.21 -0.92 -14.55
N ASP A 55 -5.74 -2.14 -14.63
CA ASP A 55 -5.22 -3.23 -15.47
C ASP A 55 -3.72 -3.45 -15.20
N ALA A 56 -3.39 -3.66 -13.93
CA ALA A 56 -2.01 -3.75 -13.44
C ALA A 56 -1.81 -4.98 -12.54
N PRO A 57 -0.62 -5.61 -12.55
CA PRO A 57 -0.30 -6.74 -11.68
C PRO A 57 -0.25 -6.35 -10.19
N LEU A 58 -0.50 -7.34 -9.33
CA LEU A 58 -0.39 -7.24 -7.88
C LEU A 58 1.01 -7.66 -7.38
N ALA A 59 1.52 -6.94 -6.40
CA ALA A 59 2.59 -7.38 -5.52
C ALA A 59 2.23 -7.15 -4.04
N ILE A 60 2.93 -7.84 -3.15
CA ILE A 60 2.69 -7.79 -1.71
C ILE A 60 4.03 -7.65 -1.00
N VAL A 61 4.12 -6.67 -0.10
CA VAL A 61 5.21 -6.59 0.87
C VAL A 61 4.81 -7.42 2.08
N HIS A 62 5.49 -8.53 2.30
CA HIS A 62 5.26 -9.41 3.44
C HIS A 62 6.34 -9.18 4.50
N LYS A 63 5.90 -8.78 5.70
CA LYS A 63 6.79 -8.65 6.85
C LYS A 63 7.03 -10.02 7.47
N ARG A 64 8.19 -10.63 7.24
CA ARG A 64 8.59 -11.85 7.93
C ARG A 64 9.28 -11.48 9.25
N ARG A 65 8.76 -12.00 10.37
CA ARG A 65 9.44 -11.92 11.68
C ARG A 65 10.21 -13.21 11.89
N ASP A 66 11.51 -13.11 12.10
CA ASP A 66 12.28 -14.25 12.56
C ASP A 66 11.89 -14.53 14.03
N LYS A 67 11.33 -15.71 14.28
CA LYS A 67 10.82 -16.07 15.62
C LYS A 67 11.94 -16.53 16.54
N ASP A 68 13.10 -16.86 15.97
CA ASP A 68 14.19 -17.53 16.69
C ASP A 68 15.28 -16.55 17.16
N VAL A 69 15.20 -15.27 16.77
CA VAL A 69 16.18 -14.24 17.18
C VAL A 69 15.46 -13.03 17.81
N PRO A 70 15.56 -12.84 19.14
CA PRO A 70 15.08 -11.63 19.79
C PRO A 70 15.80 -10.40 19.21
N ASN A 71 15.07 -9.31 18.94
CA ASN A 71 15.58 -8.03 18.40
C ASN A 71 16.08 -8.01 16.94
N GLN A 72 15.77 -9.00 16.09
CA GLN A 72 16.10 -8.85 14.66
C GLN A 72 15.09 -7.98 13.89
N VAL A 73 15.66 -7.17 12.99
CA VAL A 73 14.96 -6.33 12.02
C VAL A 73 14.10 -7.23 11.14
N SER A 74 12.81 -6.93 11.07
CA SER A 74 11.89 -7.63 10.19
C SER A 74 12.33 -7.52 8.74
N VAL A 75 12.48 -8.65 8.06
CA VAL A 75 12.78 -8.68 6.62
C VAL A 75 11.49 -8.46 5.85
N HIS A 76 11.52 -7.49 4.93
CA HIS A 76 10.43 -7.23 4.00
C HIS A 76 10.67 -8.06 2.74
N GLU A 77 9.91 -9.14 2.59
CA GLU A 77 9.91 -9.97 1.39
C GLU A 77 8.89 -9.41 0.40
N VAL A 78 9.29 -9.23 -0.85
CA VAL A 78 8.39 -8.76 -1.91
C VAL A 78 7.94 -9.96 -2.75
N VAL A 79 6.63 -10.18 -2.81
CA VAL A 79 6.03 -11.22 -3.66
C VAL A 79 5.33 -10.55 -4.84
N GLY A 80 5.74 -10.87 -6.05
CA GLY A 80 5.25 -10.25 -7.30
C GLY A 80 6.37 -9.55 -8.06
N ASN A 81 6.10 -9.15 -9.30
CA ASN A 81 7.10 -8.46 -10.13
C ASN A 81 7.09 -6.95 -9.86
N VAL A 82 8.21 -6.44 -9.33
CA VAL A 82 8.41 -5.00 -9.04
C VAL A 82 9.62 -4.41 -9.76
N GLU A 83 10.51 -5.24 -10.31
CA GLU A 83 11.76 -4.79 -10.92
C GLU A 83 11.50 -3.99 -12.21
N GLY A 84 12.04 -2.77 -12.27
CA GLY A 84 11.85 -1.84 -13.38
C GLY A 84 10.41 -1.34 -13.54
N ARG A 85 9.59 -1.44 -12.50
CA ARG A 85 8.17 -1.04 -12.51
C ARG A 85 7.91 0.12 -11.56
N VAL A 86 6.86 0.89 -11.85
CA VAL A 86 6.36 1.94 -10.96
C VAL A 86 5.39 1.29 -9.98
N CYS A 87 5.79 1.21 -8.72
CA CYS A 87 5.03 0.54 -7.68
C CYS A 87 4.04 1.50 -7.02
N VAL A 88 2.76 1.17 -7.01
CA VAL A 88 1.70 1.94 -6.35
C VAL A 88 1.36 1.29 -5.02
N LEU A 89 1.93 1.78 -3.93
CA LEU A 89 1.59 1.36 -2.57
C LEU A 89 0.20 1.91 -2.19
N VAL A 90 -0.71 1.01 -1.81
CA VAL A 90 -2.09 1.36 -1.45
C VAL A 90 -2.34 1.04 0.01
N ASP A 91 -2.71 2.06 0.78
CA ASP A 91 -3.15 1.94 2.18
C ASP A 91 -4.47 2.71 2.39
N ASP A 92 -5.17 2.50 3.50
CA ASP A 92 -6.29 3.40 3.86
C ASP A 92 -5.78 4.67 4.55
N MET A 93 -4.65 4.60 5.28
CA MET A 93 -4.17 5.66 6.15
C MET A 93 -2.65 5.71 6.22
N ILE A 94 -2.11 6.92 6.36
CA ILE A 94 -0.71 7.15 6.76
C ILE A 94 -0.72 7.92 8.07
N ASP A 95 -0.21 7.29 9.13
CA ASP A 95 -0.05 7.90 10.46
C ASP A 95 1.36 8.46 10.63
N THR A 96 2.30 7.70 11.21
CA THR A 96 3.69 8.18 11.44
C THR A 96 4.64 8.00 10.24
N GLY A 97 4.15 7.51 9.11
CA GLY A 97 4.94 7.21 7.91
C GLY A 97 5.83 5.95 7.98
N GLY A 98 6.05 5.37 9.16
CA GLY A 98 7.04 4.29 9.32
C GLY A 98 6.79 3.04 8.47
N THR A 99 5.54 2.57 8.38
CA THR A 99 5.17 1.39 7.60
C THR A 99 5.39 1.62 6.10
N ILE A 100 4.93 2.76 5.57
CA ILE A 100 4.97 3.05 4.14
C ILE A 100 6.39 3.40 3.66
N CYS A 101 7.21 4.06 4.49
CA CYS A 101 8.64 4.26 4.19
C CYS A 101 9.38 2.91 4.12
N ALA A 102 9.19 2.03 5.11
CA ALA A 102 9.83 0.72 5.11
C ALA A 102 9.40 -0.16 3.93
N ALA A 103 8.12 -0.07 3.52
CA ALA A 103 7.64 -0.75 2.32
C ALA A 103 8.25 -0.17 1.04
N ALA A 104 8.37 1.16 0.93
CA ALA A 104 9.01 1.83 -0.20
C ALA A 104 10.49 1.45 -0.31
N ASP A 105 11.24 1.47 0.80
CA ASP A 105 12.64 1.04 0.85
C ASP A 105 12.80 -0.41 0.38
N ALA A 106 11.89 -1.30 0.80
CA ALA A 106 11.90 -2.68 0.37
C ALA A 106 11.65 -2.81 -1.15
N LEU A 107 10.74 -2.04 -1.72
CA LEU A 107 10.46 -2.05 -3.16
C LEU A 107 11.67 -1.55 -3.97
N PHE A 108 12.30 -0.46 -3.54
CA PHE A 108 13.53 0.04 -4.17
C PHE A 108 14.67 -0.96 -4.08
N ALA A 109 14.84 -1.63 -2.94
CA ALA A 109 15.84 -2.69 -2.77
C ALA A 109 15.60 -3.90 -3.70
N HIS A 110 14.36 -4.10 -4.18
CA HIS A 110 13.98 -5.13 -5.15
C HIS A 110 13.88 -4.57 -6.59
N GLY A 111 14.42 -3.38 -6.84
CA GLY A 111 14.60 -2.84 -8.20
C GLY A 111 13.40 -2.06 -8.75
N ALA A 112 12.46 -1.61 -7.93
CA ALA A 112 11.40 -0.71 -8.39
C ALA A 112 11.98 0.55 -9.08
N GLU A 113 11.38 0.95 -10.20
CA GLU A 113 11.76 2.18 -10.94
C GLU A 113 11.38 3.42 -10.12
N ASP A 114 10.16 3.40 -9.56
CA ASP A 114 9.60 4.47 -8.74
C ASP A 114 8.55 3.90 -7.79
N VAL A 115 8.22 4.65 -6.73
CA VAL A 115 7.20 4.28 -5.74
C VAL A 115 6.24 5.43 -5.51
N ILE A 116 4.96 5.20 -5.78
CA ILE A 116 3.86 6.12 -5.51
C ILE A 116 3.07 5.57 -4.32
N VAL A 117 2.94 6.35 -3.25
CA VAL A 117 2.11 5.98 -2.10
C VAL A 117 0.75 6.67 -2.19
N THR A 118 -0.31 5.91 -1.95
CA THR A 118 -1.68 6.41 -1.91
C THR A 118 -2.37 6.00 -0.61
N ALA A 119 -3.11 6.93 -0.02
CA ALA A 119 -3.94 6.68 1.14
C ALA A 119 -5.16 7.59 1.14
N THR A 120 -6.24 7.12 1.77
CA THR A 120 -7.46 7.93 1.93
C THR A 120 -7.28 8.95 3.06
N HIS A 121 -6.65 8.54 4.15
CA HIS A 121 -6.49 9.31 5.37
C HIS A 121 -5.02 9.65 5.62
N GLY A 122 -4.61 10.87 5.29
CA GLY A 122 -3.30 11.39 5.72
C GLY A 122 -3.38 11.93 7.15
N VAL A 123 -3.25 11.06 8.15
CA VAL A 123 -3.18 11.49 9.57
C VAL A 123 -1.86 12.20 9.84
N LEU A 124 -0.76 11.72 9.25
CA LEU A 124 0.55 12.37 9.19
C LEU A 124 1.04 12.88 10.55
N SER A 125 0.94 12.04 11.59
CA SER A 125 1.30 12.42 12.95
C SER A 125 2.80 12.30 13.23
N GLY A 126 3.25 13.02 14.24
CA GLY A 126 4.62 12.93 14.76
C GLY A 126 5.68 13.11 13.67
N PRO A 127 6.58 12.13 13.45
CA PRO A 127 7.71 12.26 12.53
C PRO A 127 7.33 12.12 11.04
N ALA A 128 6.04 12.03 10.69
CA ALA A 128 5.62 11.77 9.32
C ALA A 128 6.16 12.81 8.33
N ALA A 129 6.10 14.10 8.69
CA ALA A 129 6.58 15.17 7.82
C ALA A 129 8.10 15.13 7.57
N ASP A 130 8.88 14.60 8.51
CA ASP A 130 10.34 14.49 8.36
C ASP A 130 10.75 13.22 7.60
N ARG A 131 9.86 12.22 7.55
CA ARG A 131 10.13 10.91 6.92
C ARG A 131 9.74 10.85 5.44
N LEU A 132 8.83 11.71 4.99
CA LEU A 132 8.23 11.71 3.65
C LEU A 132 8.79 12.85 2.80
#